data_AF-A0A4Y9M3E7-F1
#
_entry.id   AF-A0A4Y9M3E7-F1
#
_cell.length_a   1.000
_cell.length_b   1.000
_cell.length_c   1.000
_cell.angle_alpha   90.00
_cell.angle_beta   90.00
_cell.angle_gamma   90.00
#
_symmetry.space_group_name_H-M   'P 1'
#
loop_
_entity.id
_entity.type
_entity.pdbx_description
1 polymer ?
#
loop_
_entity_poly.entity_id
_entity_poly.type
_entity_poly.pdbx_seq_one_letter_code
_entity_poly.pdbx_strand_id
1 'polypeptide(L)' 'MIEGIRIGSPNGNNTMPSFAAAYSDEEIAAVSTYVIGHFGGKQGRVTPAMVGAARD' A
#
# COMPACT_ATOMS: atom_id res chain seq x y z
N MET A 1 -2.60 -2.66 -3.54
CA MET A 1 -1.95 -1.57 -4.31
C MET A 1 -0.48 -1.49 -3.94
N ILE A 2 0.30 -2.45 -4.43
CA ILE A 2 1.74 -2.53 -4.17
C ILE A 2 2.51 -2.38 -5.50
N GLU A 3 1.93 -2.91 -6.58
CA GLU A 3 2.42 -2.76 -7.96
C GLU A 3 2.20 -1.38 -8.60
N GLY A 4 1.57 -0.45 -7.87
CA GLY A 4 1.19 0.86 -8.39
C GLY A 4 -0.16 0.87 -9.11
N ILE A 5 -0.70 2.07 -9.34
CA ILE A 5 -1.96 2.28 -10.06
C ILE A 5 -1.84 3.48 -10.98
N ARG A 6 -2.46 3.36 -12.16
CA ARG A 6 -2.76 4.48 -13.06
C ARG A 6 -4.26 4.72 -13.05
N ILE A 7 -4.69 5.86 -12.50
CA ILE A 7 -6.07 6.33 -12.63
C ILE A 7 -6.08 7.47 -13.63
N GLY A 8 -6.77 7.27 -14.76
CA GLY A 8 -7.07 8.36 -15.68
C GLY A 8 -8.12 9.28 -15.06
N SER A 9 -7.81 10.57 -14.94
CA SER A 9 -8.79 11.60 -14.58
C SER A 9 -8.90 12.62 -15.72
N PRO A 10 -10.03 13.35 -15.84
CA PRO A 10 -10.20 14.40 -16.85
C PRO A 10 -9.10 15.47 -16.85
N ASN A 11 -8.40 15.64 -15.72
CA ASN A 11 -7.34 16.63 -15.53
C ASN A 11 -5.92 16.03 -15.62
N GLY A 12 -5.79 14.76 -16.03
CA GLY A 12 -4.50 14.06 -16.16
C GLY A 12 -4.47 12.72 -15.44
N ASN A 13 -3.43 11.94 -15.72
CA ASN A 13 -3.22 10.63 -15.11
C ASN A 13 -2.63 10.77 -13.71
N ASN A 14 -3.37 10.32 -12.70
CA ASN A 14 -2.82 10.14 -11.35
C ASN A 14 -2.11 8.79 -11.30
N THR A 15 -0.78 8.84 -11.23
CA THR A 15 0.09 7.67 -11.08
C THR A 15 0.53 7.52 -9.64
N MET A 16 0.21 6.39 -9.02
CA MET A 16 0.93 5.90 -7.86
C MET A 16 1.98 4.89 -8.36
N PRO A 17 3.28 5.21 -8.33
CA PRO A 17 4.32 4.29 -8.76
C PRO A 17 4.37 3.05 -7.86
N SER A 18 4.85 1.94 -8.41
CA SER A 18 5.14 0.72 -7.63
C SER A 18 6.16 1.04 -6.53
N PHE A 19 5.88 0.58 -5.32
CA PHE A 19 6.84 0.58 -4.20
C PHE A 19 7.21 -0.85 -3.79
N ALA A 20 6.71 -1.85 -4.51
CA ALA A 20 6.94 -3.27 -4.28
C ALA A 20 8.43 -3.60 -4.17
N ALA A 21 9.24 -3.07 -5.09
CA ALA A 21 10.66 -3.39 -5.17
C ALA A 21 11.52 -2.59 -4.18
N ALA A 22 10.97 -1.54 -3.55
CA ALA A 22 11.71 -0.64 -2.67
C ALA A 22 11.64 -1.05 -1.19
N TYR A 23 10.66 -1.88 -0.81
CA TYR A 23 10.39 -2.26 0.58
C TYR A 23 10.07 -3.74 0.70
N SER A 24 10.51 -4.34 1.80
CA SER A 24 10.14 -5.70 2.22
C SER A 24 8.67 -5.78 2.65
N ASP A 25 8.14 -6.99 2.73
CA ASP A 25 6.74 -7.21 3.15
C ASP A 25 6.51 -6.78 4.60
N GLU A 26 7.52 -6.93 5.45
CA GLU A 26 7.53 -6.46 6.82
C GLU A 26 7.42 -4.93 6.90
N GLU A 27 8.19 -4.21 6.09
CA GLU A 27 8.18 -2.74 6.06
C GLU A 27 6.85 -2.21 5.53
N ILE A 28 6.33 -2.81 4.46
CA ILE A 28 5.02 -2.43 3.91
C ILE A 28 3.90 -2.71 4.92
N ALA A 29 3.94 -3.83 5.63
CA ALA A 29 2.98 -4.17 6.67
C ALA A 29 3.03 -3.18 7.85
N ALA A 30 4.23 -2.79 8.29
CA ALA A 30 4.44 -1.84 9.37
C ALA A 30 3.89 -0.44 9.02
N VAL A 31 4.24 0.09 7.84
CA VAL A 31 3.78 1.40 7.38
C VAL A 31 2.27 1.40 7.18
N SER A 32 1.72 0.34 6.56
CA SER A 32 0.27 0.25 6.33
C SER A 32 -0.52 0.21 7.64
N THR A 33 -0.03 -0.57 8.63
CA THR A 33 -0.64 -0.62 9.96
C THR A 33 -0.58 0.74 10.66
N TYR A 34 0.55 1.43 10.56
CA TYR A 34 0.69 2.78 11.11
C TYR A 34 -0.32 3.75 10.49
N VAL A 35 -0.45 3.77 9.15
CA VAL A 35 -1.38 4.68 8.46
C VAL A 35 -2.83 4.40 8.85
N ILE A 36 -3.24 3.13 8.91
CA ILE A 36 -4.60 2.73 9.31
C ILE A 36 -4.92 3.19 10.73
N GLY A 37 -3.99 2.97 11.66
CA GLY A 37 -4.17 3.36 13.06
C GLY A 37 -4.13 4.87 13.27
N HIS A 38 -3.16 5.55 12.66
CA HIS A 38 -2.86 6.96 12.90
C HIS A 38 -3.81 7.91 12.14
N PHE A 39 -4.14 7.60 10.89
CA PHE A 39 -5.00 8.46 10.06
C PHE A 39 -6.40 7.88 9.86
N GLY A 40 -6.54 6.56 9.87
CA GLY A 40 -7.82 5.89 9.66
C GLY A 40 -8.69 5.82 10.92
N GLY A 41 -8.11 5.97 12.12
CA GLY A 41 -8.81 5.75 13.39
C GLY A 41 -9.36 4.32 13.56
N LYS A 42 -8.87 3.38 12.76
CA LYS A 42 -9.33 1.98 12.73
C LYS A 42 -8.29 1.08 13.39
N GLN A 43 -8.76 0.11 14.17
CA GLN A 43 -7.91 -0.97 14.66
C GLN A 43 -7.79 -2.05 13.59
N GLY A 44 -7.00 -1.78 12.56
CA GLY A 44 -6.65 -2.75 11.52
C GLY A 44 -5.14 -3.00 11.52
N ARG A 45 -4.73 -4.26 11.53
CA ARG A 45 -3.32 -4.66 11.43
C ARG A 45 -3.09 -5.37 10.11
N VAL A 46 -2.12 -4.88 9.34
CA VAL A 46 -1.63 -5.54 8.13
C VAL A 46 -0.49 -6.45 8.54
N THR A 47 -0.49 -7.69 8.04
CA THR A 47 0.59 -8.66 8.27
C THR A 47 1.44 -8.83 6.99
N PRO A 48 2.71 -9.26 7.11
CA PRO A 48 3.55 -9.52 5.92
C PRO A 48 2.92 -10.52 4.96
N ALA A 49 2.24 -11.56 5.47
CA ALA A 49 1.53 -12.54 4.63
C ALA A 49 0.41 -11.91 3.79
N MET A 50 -0.32 -10.93 4.34
CA MET A 50 -1.33 -10.18 3.58
C MET A 50 -0.69 -9.31 2.49
N VAL A 51 0.54 -8.82 2.71
CA VAL A 51 1.29 -8.05 1.72
C VAL A 51 1.78 -8.96 0.61
N GLY A 52 2.38 -10.11 0.94
CA GLY A 52 2.81 -11.12 -0.03
C GLY A 52 1.66 -11.58 -0.94
N ALA A 53 0.50 -11.90 -0.36
CA ALA A 53 -0.69 -12.29 -1.13
C ALA A 53 -1.27 -11.17 -2.02
N ALA A 54 -0.89 -9.91 -1.81
CA ALA A 54 -1.36 -8.76 -2.60
C ALA A 54 -0.33 -8.30 -3.65
N ARG A 55 0.80 -9.00 -3.77
CA ARG A 55 1.82 -8.80 -4.82
C ARG A 55 1.59 -9.70 -6.04
N ASP A 56 0.90 -10.82 -5.86
CA ASP A 56 0.44 -11.72 -6.94
C ASP A 56 -0.91 -11.25 -7.54
#